data_AF-A0A7K2X7E0-F1
#
_entry.id   AF-A0A7K2X7E0-F1
#
_cell.length_a   1.000
_cell.length_b   1.000
_cell.length_c   1.000
_cell.angle_alpha   90.00
_cell.angle_beta   90.00
_cell.angle_gamma   90.00
#
_symmetry.space_group_name_H-M   'P 1'
#
loop_
_entity.id
_entity.type
_entity.pdbx_description
1 polymer ?
#
loop_
_entity_poly.entity_id
_entity_poly.type
_entity_poly.pdbx_seq_one_letter_code
_entity_poly.pdbx_strand_id
1 'polypeptide(L)'
;PRHPAYVIFTSGSTGRPKGVVVEHEAIVNRLAWMEGTYRLTPADRVLQKTPTTFDVSVWELFWPLAQGVPLVVARPEGHRDPQYLAELIRDRRVSVLHFVPSMLQAFLDSVDVADCPGLRLVVCSGEALP
;
A
#
# COMPACT_ATOMS: atom_id res chain seq x y z
N PRO A 1 -4.66 0.49 -24.05
CA PRO A 1 -3.41 0.67 -23.26
C PRO A 1 -3.14 2.14 -22.90
N ARG A 2 -3.32 3.08 -23.83
CA ARG A 2 -3.04 4.53 -23.62
C ARG A 2 -4.22 5.36 -23.08
N HIS A 3 -5.26 4.72 -22.54
CA HIS A 3 -6.33 5.46 -21.88
C HIS A 3 -5.90 5.83 -20.45
N PRO A 4 -6.36 6.97 -19.90
CA PRO A 4 -6.19 7.27 -18.48
C PRO A 4 -6.74 6.14 -17.60
N ALA A 5 -5.92 5.62 -16.69
CA ALA A 5 -6.30 4.66 -15.67
C ALA A 5 -6.74 5.36 -14.38
N TYR A 6 -6.01 6.40 -13.96
CA TYR A 6 -6.38 7.21 -12.80
C TYR A 6 -5.86 8.65 -12.91
N VAL A 7 -6.48 9.53 -12.11
CA VAL A 7 -6.04 10.91 -11.91
C VAL A 7 -5.95 11.17 -10.41
N ILE A 8 -4.77 11.58 -9.94
CA ILE A 8 -4.56 11.97 -8.53
C ILE A 8 -4.12 13.43 -8.50
N PHE A 9 -4.78 14.20 -7.63
CA PHE A 9 -4.47 15.61 -7.44
C PHE A 9 -3.39 15.79 -6.39
N THR A 10 -2.40 16.63 -6.70
CA THR A 10 -1.30 17.00 -5.79
C THR A 10 -1.31 18.50 -5.53
N SER A 11 -0.63 18.92 -4.46
CA SER A 11 -0.48 20.34 -4.13
C SER A 11 0.27 21.08 -5.25
N GLY A 12 -0.34 22.15 -5.77
CA GLY A 12 0.29 23.01 -6.75
C GLY A 12 0.97 24.20 -6.07
N SER A 13 2.16 24.58 -6.55
CA SER A 13 2.86 25.79 -6.10
C SER A 13 2.06 27.10 -6.25
N THR A 14 1.02 27.08 -7.10
CA THR A 14 0.10 28.20 -7.35
C THR A 14 -1.14 28.22 -6.45
N GLY A 15 -1.21 27.34 -5.43
CA GLY A 15 -2.38 27.17 -4.56
C GLY A 15 -3.56 26.41 -5.19
N ARG A 16 -3.52 26.16 -6.50
CA ARG A 16 -4.48 25.31 -7.22
C ARG A 16 -3.91 23.90 -7.38
N PRO A 17 -4.62 22.84 -6.94
CA PRO A 17 -4.17 21.45 -7.14
C PRO A 17 -3.96 21.11 -8.62
N LYS A 18 -2.96 20.26 -8.91
CA LYS A 18 -2.66 19.76 -10.26
C LYS A 18 -3.03 18.28 -10.34
N GLY A 19 -3.79 17.89 -11.37
CA GLY A 19 -4.12 16.49 -11.64
C GLY A 19 -3.00 15.79 -12.40
N VAL A 20 -2.46 14.72 -11.84
CA VAL A 20 -1.51 13.83 -12.51
C VAL A 20 -2.31 12.71 -13.16
N VAL A 21 -2.29 12.65 -14.49
CA VAL A 21 -2.96 11.61 -15.27
C VAL A 21 -1.98 10.47 -15.54
N VAL A 22 -2.36 9.25 -15.20
CA VAL A 22 -1.55 8.04 -15.46
C VAL A 22 -2.32 7.10 -16.37
N GLU A 23 -1.69 6.67 -17.45
CA GLU A 23 -2.27 5.74 -18.43
C GLU A 23 -2.22 4.28 -17.97
N HIS A 24 -3.11 3.44 -18.52
CA HIS A 24 -3.16 2.01 -18.19
C HIS A 24 -1.83 1.28 -18.42
N GLU A 25 -1.11 1.57 -19.51
CA GLU A 25 0.17 0.90 -19.80
C GLU A 25 1.24 1.18 -18.74
N ALA A 26 1.27 2.40 -18.18
CA ALA A 26 2.24 2.78 -17.16
C ALA A 26 2.00 2.01 -15.86
N ILE A 27 0.74 1.94 -15.40
CA ILE A 27 0.42 1.20 -14.18
C ILE A 27 0.56 -0.31 -14.37
N VAL A 28 0.19 -0.85 -15.54
CA VAL A 28 0.39 -2.27 -15.85
C VAL A 28 1.87 -2.64 -15.82
N ASN A 29 2.75 -1.83 -16.40
CA ASN A 29 4.19 -2.03 -16.32
C ASN A 29 4.69 -2.04 -14.87
N ARG A 30 4.22 -1.10 -14.05
CA ARG A 30 4.59 -1.03 -12.63
C ARG A 30 4.15 -2.25 -11.83
N LEU A 31 2.94 -2.77 -12.07
CA LEU A 31 2.42 -3.97 -11.39
C LEU A 31 3.12 -5.24 -11.87
N ALA A 32 3.39 -5.35 -13.18
CA ALA A 32 4.14 -6.48 -13.76
C ALA A 32 5.57 -6.55 -13.20
N TRP A 33 6.25 -5.41 -13.06
CA TRP A 33 7.55 -5.34 -12.40
C TRP A 33 7.47 -5.78 -10.92
N MET A 34 6.44 -5.33 -10.21
CA MET A 34 6.22 -5.66 -8.80
C MET A 34 6.06 -7.17 -8.62
N GLU A 35 5.25 -7.79 -9.47
CA GLU A 35 5.03 -9.23 -9.48
C GLU A 35 6.32 -9.98 -9.83
N GLY A 36 7.03 -9.57 -10.89
CA GLY A 36 8.30 -10.20 -11.27
C GLY A 36 9.37 -10.16 -10.17
N THR A 37 9.35 -9.11 -9.33
CA THR A 37 10.34 -8.86 -8.28
C THR A 37 9.98 -9.53 -6.95
N TYR A 38 8.74 -9.35 -6.48
CA TYR A 38 8.34 -9.72 -5.12
C TYR A 38 7.48 -10.98 -5.03
N ARG A 39 6.84 -11.36 -6.15
CA ARG A 39 6.02 -12.55 -6.36
C ARG A 39 4.99 -12.81 -5.27
N LEU A 40 3.73 -12.48 -5.54
CA LEU A 40 2.67 -12.92 -4.64
C LEU A 40 2.43 -14.42 -4.78
N THR A 41 2.04 -15.03 -3.68
CA THR A 41 1.63 -16.43 -3.61
C THR A 41 0.18 -16.52 -3.17
N PRO A 42 -0.51 -17.66 -3.38
CA PRO A 42 -1.86 -17.86 -2.84
C PRO A 42 -1.96 -17.78 -1.31
N ALA A 43 -0.84 -17.85 -0.59
CA ALA A 43 -0.79 -17.68 0.86
C ALA A 43 -0.73 -16.21 1.29
N ASP A 44 -0.43 -15.29 0.37
CA ASP A 44 -0.30 -13.88 0.69
C ASP A 44 -1.65 -13.20 0.94
N ARG A 45 -1.60 -12.10 1.69
CA ARG A 45 -2.74 -11.24 1.97
C ARG A 45 -2.24 -9.80 1.99
N VAL A 46 -2.70 -9.00 1.03
CA VAL A 46 -2.29 -7.61 0.87
C VAL A 46 -3.24 -6.72 1.67
N LEU A 47 -2.69 -5.78 2.44
CA LEU A 47 -3.47 -4.78 3.15
C LEU A 47 -3.69 -3.53 2.29
N GLN A 48 -4.95 -3.21 2.01
CA GLN A 48 -5.36 -1.88 1.57
C GLN A 48 -5.61 -1.02 2.80
N LYS A 49 -4.71 -0.07 3.06
CA LYS A 49 -4.86 0.93 4.11
C LYS A 49 -4.59 2.35 3.63
N THR A 50 -3.87 2.50 2.53
CA THR A 50 -3.46 3.81 2.06
C THR A 50 -4.69 4.52 1.49
N PRO A 51 -4.98 5.77 1.90
CA PRO A 51 -6.11 6.51 1.34
C PRO A 51 -6.02 6.58 -0.18
N THR A 52 -7.16 6.43 -0.87
CA THR A 52 -7.22 6.36 -2.34
C THR A 52 -6.85 7.68 -3.04
N THR A 53 -6.60 8.73 -2.27
CA THR A 53 -6.02 9.99 -2.73
C THR A 53 -4.51 9.95 -2.90
N PHE A 54 -3.84 8.88 -2.48
CA PHE A 54 -2.41 8.63 -2.69
C PHE A 54 -2.18 7.48 -3.66
N ASP A 55 -1.14 7.57 -4.49
CA ASP A 55 -0.85 6.63 -5.58
C ASP A 55 -0.42 5.24 -5.10
N VAL A 56 0.17 5.13 -3.91
CA VAL A 56 0.46 3.85 -3.25
C VAL A 56 -0.79 2.96 -3.13
N SER A 57 -1.98 3.55 -2.94
CA SER A 57 -3.23 2.79 -2.88
C SER A 57 -3.51 2.00 -4.17
N VAL A 58 -2.98 2.43 -5.32
CA VAL A 58 -3.23 1.82 -6.62
C VAL A 58 -2.65 0.41 -6.66
N TRP A 59 -1.42 0.20 -6.17
CA TRP A 59 -0.87 -1.15 -6.15
C TRP A 59 -1.47 -2.00 -5.03
N GLU A 60 -1.85 -1.41 -3.89
CA GLU A 60 -2.58 -2.12 -2.84
C GLU A 60 -3.90 -2.70 -3.39
N LEU A 61 -4.60 -1.94 -4.25
CA LEU A 61 -5.86 -2.36 -4.87
C LEU A 61 -5.65 -3.38 -5.98
N PHE A 62 -4.80 -3.07 -6.97
CA PHE A 62 -4.79 -3.83 -8.24
C PHE A 62 -3.79 -4.97 -8.29
N TRP A 63 -2.68 -4.92 -7.53
CA TRP A 63 -1.70 -6.01 -7.53
C TRP A 63 -2.30 -7.34 -7.03
N PRO A 64 -2.93 -7.41 -5.84
CA PRO A 64 -3.53 -8.66 -5.37
C PRO A 64 -4.68 -9.14 -6.27
N LEU A 65 -5.51 -8.23 -6.77
CA LEU A 65 -6.62 -8.59 -7.68
C LEU A 65 -6.12 -9.17 -9.01
N ALA A 66 -5.03 -8.65 -9.55
CA ALA A 66 -4.41 -9.18 -10.77
C ALA A 66 -3.81 -10.58 -10.58
N GLN A 67 -3.43 -10.94 -9.35
CA GLN A 67 -2.82 -12.24 -9.01
C GLN A 67 -3.79 -13.23 -8.34
N GLY A 68 -5.05 -12.85 -8.12
CA GLY A 68 -6.02 -13.70 -7.42
C GLY A 68 -5.74 -13.87 -5.92
N VAL A 69 -5.08 -12.90 -5.30
CA VAL A 69 -4.64 -12.91 -3.90
C VAL A 69 -5.62 -12.11 -3.04
N PRO A 70 -5.93 -12.54 -1.80
CA PRO A 70 -6.81 -11.80 -0.90
C PRO A 70 -6.37 -10.36 -0.62
N LEU A 71 -7.34 -9.44 -0.69
CA LEU A 71 -7.22 -8.05 -0.25
C LEU A 71 -7.92 -7.87 1.10
N VAL A 72 -7.18 -7.39 2.10
CA VAL A 72 -7.72 -7.00 3.41
C VAL A 72 -7.90 -5.48 3.41
N VAL A 73 -9.11 -5.00 3.69
CA VAL A 73 -9.44 -3.57 3.68
C VAL A 73 -9.46 -3.04 5.11
N ALA A 74 -8.63 -2.06 5.42
CA ALA A 74 -8.65 -1.37 6.70
C ALA A 74 -9.91 -0.52 6.87
N ARG A 75 -10.37 -0.33 8.11
CA ARG A 75 -11.46 0.60 8.40
C ARG A 75 -11.04 2.04 8.07
N PRO A 76 -11.99 2.94 7.76
CA PRO A 76 -11.70 4.38 7.61
C PRO A 76 -10.87 4.92 8.78
N GLU A 77 -9.88 5.77 8.49
CA GLU A 77 -8.91 6.32 9.46
C GLU A 77 -8.02 5.31 10.21
N GLY A 78 -8.22 3.99 10.04
CA GLY A 78 -7.42 2.97 10.73
C GLY A 78 -5.94 2.97 10.35
N HIS A 79 -5.59 3.52 9.19
CA HIS A 79 -4.20 3.63 8.71
C HIS A 79 -3.28 4.48 9.59
N ARG A 80 -3.84 5.23 10.56
CA ARG A 80 -3.11 6.11 11.49
C ARG A 80 -2.88 5.50 12.86
N ASP A 81 -3.43 4.31 13.13
CA ASP A 81 -3.46 3.68 14.45
C ASP A 81 -2.58 2.42 14.46
N PRO A 82 -1.36 2.48 15.05
CA PRO A 82 -0.45 1.34 15.10
C PRO A 82 -1.03 0.09 15.75
N GLN A 83 -1.77 0.23 16.84
CA GLN A 83 -2.33 -0.90 17.58
C GLN A 83 -3.39 -1.60 16.75
N TYR A 84 -4.30 -0.82 16.17
CA TYR A 84 -5.28 -1.37 15.23
C TYR A 84 -4.62 -2.08 14.04
N LEU A 85 -3.55 -1.51 13.47
CA LEU A 85 -2.84 -2.16 12.37
C LEU A 85 -2.22 -3.49 12.82
N ALA A 86 -1.63 -3.55 14.00
CA ALA A 86 -1.06 -4.79 14.55
C ALA A 86 -2.14 -5.86 14.76
N GLU A 87 -3.27 -5.48 15.36
CA GLU A 87 -4.43 -6.36 15.53
C GLU A 87 -4.94 -6.87 14.18
N LEU A 88 -5.08 -5.98 13.20
CA LEU A 88 -5.54 -6.35 11.87
C LEU A 88 -4.55 -7.28 11.15
N ILE A 89 -3.25 -6.99 11.26
CA ILE A 89 -2.19 -7.82 10.68
C ILE A 89 -2.25 -9.23 11.25
N ARG A 90 -2.34 -9.36 12.57
CA ARG A 90 -2.44 -10.64 13.27
C ARG A 90 -3.74 -11.37 12.93
N ASP A 91 -4.88 -10.73 13.14
CA ASP A 91 -6.20 -11.36 13.05
C ASP A 91 -6.61 -11.69 11.61
N ARG A 92 -6.08 -10.95 10.64
CA ARG A 92 -6.32 -11.22 9.21
C ARG A 92 -5.11 -11.82 8.51
N ARG A 93 -4.04 -12.16 9.24
CA ARG A 93 -2.80 -12.74 8.68
C ARG A 93 -2.30 -11.96 7.46
N VAL A 94 -2.24 -10.63 7.57
CA VAL A 94 -1.64 -9.79 6.52
C VAL A 94 -0.18 -10.20 6.35
N SER A 95 0.25 -10.34 5.10
CA SER A 95 1.65 -10.66 4.77
C SER A 95 2.36 -9.57 3.98
N VAL A 96 1.61 -8.69 3.33
CA VAL A 96 2.13 -7.61 2.50
C VAL A 96 1.45 -6.29 2.86
N LEU A 97 2.24 -5.26 3.18
CA LEU A 97 1.73 -3.91 3.37
C LEU A 97 2.75 -2.83 3.03
N HIS A 98 2.26 -1.60 2.98
CA HIS A 98 3.04 -0.38 2.85
C HIS A 98 3.23 0.34 4.19
N PHE A 99 4.34 1.06 4.39
CA PHE A 99 4.40 2.17 5.34
C PHE A 99 5.03 3.40 4.70
N VAL A 100 4.59 4.58 5.13
CA VAL A 100 5.42 5.78 5.05
C VAL A 100 6.43 5.70 6.21
N PRO A 101 7.72 6.07 6.04
CA PRO A 101 8.74 5.90 7.08
C PRO A 101 8.35 6.41 8.48
N SER A 102 7.77 7.60 8.59
CA SER A 102 7.25 8.12 9.87
C SER A 102 6.20 7.21 10.52
N MET A 103 5.30 6.59 9.74
CA MET A 103 4.32 5.63 10.25
C MET A 103 4.94 4.28 10.59
N LEU A 104 5.98 3.84 9.86
CA LEU A 104 6.75 2.65 10.23
C LEU A 104 7.41 2.85 11.59
N GLN A 105 8.03 4.01 11.83
CA GLN A 105 8.63 4.33 13.12
C GLN A 105 7.59 4.29 14.24
N ALA A 106 6.46 4.98 14.07
CA ALA A 106 5.38 4.96 15.06
C ALA A 106 4.84 3.54 15.33
N PHE A 107 4.82 2.69 14.30
CA PHE A 107 4.45 1.28 14.42
C PHE A 107 5.46 0.49 15.27
N LEU A 108 6.75 0.60 14.94
CA LEU A 108 7.82 -0.09 15.66
C LEU A 108 7.98 0.38 17.11
N ASP A 109 7.68 1.65 17.39
CA ASP A 109 7.72 2.19 18.76
C ASP A 109 6.56 1.68 19.64
N SER A 110 5.46 1.25 19.01
CA SER A 110 4.21 0.93 19.70
C SER A 110 3.90 -0.58 19.75
N VAL A 111 4.50 -1.38 18.87
CA VAL A 111 4.10 -2.77 18.61
C VAL A 111 5.33 -3.68 18.62
N ASP A 112 5.23 -4.82 19.30
CA ASP A 112 6.24 -5.87 19.18
C ASP A 112 6.07 -6.57 17.82
N VAL A 113 7.12 -6.59 17.00
CA VAL A 113 7.11 -7.28 15.70
C VAL A 113 6.80 -8.77 15.82
N ALA A 114 7.04 -9.38 16.99
CA ALA A 114 6.64 -10.75 17.29
C ALA A 114 5.11 -10.97 17.21
N ASP A 115 4.30 -9.92 17.39
CA ASP A 115 2.84 -9.96 17.26
C ASP A 115 2.37 -9.98 15.79
N CYS A 116 3.31 -9.81 14.84
CA CYS A 116 3.04 -9.75 13.41
C CYS A 116 3.73 -10.88 12.61
N PRO A 117 3.62 -12.17 13.01
CA PRO A 117 4.44 -13.26 12.46
C PRO A 117 4.14 -13.59 10.99
N GLY A 118 3.02 -13.10 10.45
CA GLY A 118 2.61 -13.30 9.06
C GLY A 118 3.26 -12.34 8.06
N LEU A 119 3.91 -11.27 8.53
CA LEU A 119 4.51 -10.27 7.67
C LEU A 119 5.70 -10.83 6.90
N ARG A 120 5.65 -10.71 5.57
CA ARG A 120 6.67 -11.18 4.64
C ARG A 120 7.29 -10.03 3.84
N LEU A 121 6.48 -9.04 3.46
CA LEU A 121 6.90 -7.92 2.64
C LEU A 121 6.35 -6.61 3.19
N VAL A 122 7.25 -5.72 3.60
CA VAL A 122 6.95 -4.34 3.98
C VAL A 122 7.59 -3.42 2.96
N VAL A 123 6.78 -2.65 2.25
CA VAL A 123 7.25 -1.65 1.29
C VAL A 123 7.26 -0.29 1.99
N CYS A 124 8.37 0.45 1.92
CA CYS A 124 8.45 1.81 2.44
C CYS A 124 8.70 2.84 1.33
N SER A 125 7.94 3.94 1.35
CA SER A 125 8.13 5.06 0.41
C SER A 125 7.46 6.34 0.89
N GLY A 126 7.81 7.47 0.28
CA GLY A 126 7.17 8.78 0.51
C GLY A 126 8.01 9.74 1.34
N GLU A 127 8.99 9.24 2.10
CA GLU A 127 9.95 10.02 2.87
C GLU A 127 11.33 9.34 2.79
N ALA A 128 12.37 10.00 3.30
CA ALA A 128 13.65 9.35 3.51
C ALA A 128 13.51 8.26 4.58
N LEU A 129 14.09 7.08 4.33
CA LEU A 129 14.14 5.98 5.28
C LEU A 129 15.48 6.05 6.04
N PRO A 130 15.47 6.29 7.37
CA PRO A 130 16.68 6.36 8.18
C PRO A 130 17.35 4.99 8.40
#